data_AF-A0AAN8MDH8-F1
#
_entry.id   AF-A0AAN8MDH8-F1
#
_cell.length_a   1.000
_cell.length_b   1.000
_cell.length_c   1.000
_cell.angle_alpha   90.00
_cell.angle_beta   90.00
_cell.angle_gamma   90.00
#
_symmetry.space_group_name_H-M   'P 1'
#
loop_
_entity.id
_entity.type
_entity.pdbx_description
1 polymer ?
#
loop_
_entity_poly.entity_id
_entity_poly.type
_entity_poly.pdbx_seq_one_letter_code
_entity_poly.pdbx_strand_id
1 'polypeptide(L)'
;MEEQMAEMRRETEDKSKELERQKHTCTVLQHKQVELKEGIRQRDELIEKHGLVIIPEGMPNGDISHTDPATGITVVTQEAAQVLESAGEGHLDVRLRKLADERDELLAQIRKLKMQLEDERQKKSKMENAFTDRERMENGTDLHFIEMQRDANRQISEYKFKLSKAEQEMGTMEQNINRLEGQVSRYKASADNSEKIEDELKIEKRKLQRELRTALDKIEEMEMTNSHLSKRLEKMKANRNALLSQQ
;
A
#
# COMPACT_ATOMS: atom_id res chain seq x y z
N MET A 1 48.79 -18.52 -41.99
CA MET A 1 48.81 -17.12 -42.51
C MET A 1 47.64 -16.90 -43.47
N GLU A 2 47.56 -17.60 -44.61
CA GLU A 2 46.44 -17.42 -45.56
C GLU A 2 45.08 -17.88 -45.02
N GLU A 3 45.04 -19.03 -44.34
CA GLU A 3 43.82 -19.56 -43.72
C GLU A 3 43.26 -18.63 -42.62
N GLN A 4 44.14 -18.09 -41.76
CA GLN A 4 43.76 -17.10 -40.75
C GLN A 4 43.26 -15.79 -41.37
N MET A 5 43.81 -15.37 -42.51
CA MET A 5 43.31 -14.19 -43.23
C MET A 5 41.94 -14.45 -43.89
N ALA A 6 41.70 -15.66 -44.39
CA ALA A 6 40.40 -16.05 -44.93
C ALA A 6 39.34 -16.14 -43.83
N GLU A 7 39.69 -16.65 -42.65
CA GLU A 7 38.82 -16.74 -41.48
C GLU A 7 38.45 -15.35 -40.94
N MET A 8 39.43 -14.45 -40.77
CA MET A 8 39.15 -13.06 -40.39
C MET A 8 38.25 -12.32 -41.39
N ARG A 9 38.40 -12.58 -42.69
CA ARG A 9 37.52 -11.98 -43.72
C ARG A 9 36.08 -12.47 -43.58
N ARG A 10 35.86 -13.77 -43.35
CA ARG A 10 34.53 -14.33 -43.10
C ARG A 10 33.91 -13.74 -41.84
N GLU A 11 34.68 -13.68 -40.75
CA GLU A 11 34.20 -13.12 -39.48
C GLU A 11 33.83 -11.63 -39.62
N THR A 12 34.59 -10.86 -40.40
CA THR A 12 34.28 -9.45 -40.68
C THR A 12 33.00 -9.30 -41.50
N GLU A 13 32.79 -10.18 -42.49
CA GLU A 13 31.58 -10.18 -43.32
C GLU A 13 30.34 -10.57 -42.49
N ASP A 14 30.45 -11.57 -41.62
CA ASP A 14 29.38 -11.99 -40.73
C ASP A 14 29.02 -10.90 -39.70
N LYS A 15 30.04 -10.25 -39.11
CA LYS A 15 29.83 -9.07 -38.24
C LYS A 15 29.16 -7.93 -39.00
N SER A 16 29.53 -7.70 -40.27
CA SER A 16 28.90 -6.66 -41.09
C SER A 16 27.43 -6.97 -41.37
N LYS A 17 27.08 -8.23 -41.66
CA LYS A 17 25.68 -8.65 -41.88
C LYS A 17 24.86 -8.52 -40.59
N GLU A 18 25.43 -8.89 -39.45
CA GLU A 18 24.78 -8.76 -38.16
C GLU A 18 24.56 -7.29 -37.78
N LEU A 19 25.53 -6.42 -38.05
CA LEU A 19 25.38 -4.97 -37.86
C LEU A 19 24.22 -4.40 -38.67
N GLU A 20 24.06 -4.80 -39.93
CA GLU A 20 22.94 -4.33 -40.77
C GLU A 20 21.58 -4.84 -40.26
N ARG A 21 21.50 -6.08 -39.75
CA ARG A 21 20.29 -6.60 -39.08
C ARG A 21 19.95 -5.81 -37.82
N GLN A 22 20.95 -5.48 -37.02
CA GLN A 22 20.75 -4.69 -35.80
C GLN A 22 20.30 -3.26 -36.12
N LYS A 23 20.87 -2.62 -37.15
CA LYS A 23 20.40 -1.30 -37.63
C LYS A 23 18.94 -1.35 -38.06
N HIS A 24 18.55 -2.34 -38.86
CA HIS A 24 17.16 -2.49 -39.28
C HIS A 24 16.22 -2.68 -38.08
N THR A 25 16.60 -3.53 -37.13
CA THR A 25 15.84 -3.75 -35.89
C THR A 25 15.70 -2.46 -35.09
N CYS A 26 16.78 -1.68 -34.97
CA CYS A 26 16.77 -0.39 -34.30
C CYS A 26 15.79 0.59 -34.96
N THR A 27 15.78 0.69 -36.30
CA THR A 27 14.83 1.54 -37.03
C THR A 27 13.38 1.11 -36.79
N VAL A 28 13.08 -0.19 -36.80
CA VAL A 28 11.73 -0.71 -36.52
C VAL A 28 11.30 -0.35 -35.09
N LEU A 29 12.19 -0.53 -34.11
CA LEU A 29 11.89 -0.18 -32.72
C LEU A 29 11.71 1.32 -32.53
N GLN A 30 12.47 2.16 -33.23
CA GLN A 30 12.30 3.62 -33.21
C GLN A 30 10.93 4.03 -33.76
N HIS A 31 10.50 3.48 -34.91
CA HIS A 31 9.15 3.72 -35.41
C HIS A 31 8.09 3.29 -34.42
N LYS A 32 8.25 2.10 -33.80
CA LYS A 32 7.29 1.62 -32.80
C LYS A 32 7.24 2.51 -31.57
N GLN A 33 8.38 3.03 -31.14
CA GLN A 33 8.45 3.98 -30.03
C GLN A 33 7.69 5.28 -30.35
N VAL A 34 7.82 5.80 -31.57
CA VAL A 34 7.10 6.99 -32.02
C VAL A 34 5.59 6.74 -32.04
N GLU A 35 5.14 5.60 -32.59
CA GLU A 35 3.72 5.22 -32.59
C GLU A 35 3.14 5.14 -31.17
N LEU A 36 3.86 4.51 -30.24
CA LEU A 36 3.41 4.38 -28.86
C LEU A 36 3.36 5.73 -28.14
N LYS A 37 4.34 6.61 -28.38
CA LYS A 37 4.34 7.98 -27.84
C LYS A 37 3.15 8.79 -28.35
N GLU A 38 2.83 8.65 -29.64
CA GLU A 38 1.69 9.35 -30.23
C GLU A 38 0.36 8.83 -29.69
N GLY A 39 0.22 7.52 -29.49
CA GLY A 39 -0.97 6.94 -28.85
C GLY A 39 -1.17 7.43 -27.41
N ILE A 40 -0.08 7.58 -26.64
CA ILE A 40 -0.13 8.17 -25.29
C ILE A 40 -0.57 9.63 -25.36
N ARG A 41 0.00 10.41 -26.28
CA ARG A 41 -0.36 11.82 -26.47
C ARG A 41 -1.84 12.00 -26.78
N GLN A 42 -2.38 11.20 -27.69
CA GLN A 42 -3.81 11.24 -28.05
C GLN A 42 -4.71 10.87 -26.87
N ARG A 43 -4.32 9.88 -26.06
CA ARG A 43 -5.05 9.53 -24.84
C ARG A 43 -5.04 10.69 -23.85
N ASP A 44 -3.89 11.32 -23.62
CA ASP A 44 -3.75 12.41 -22.67
C ASP A 44 -4.55 13.66 -23.14
N GLU A 45 -4.58 13.93 -24.45
CA GLU A 45 -5.42 14.97 -25.05
C GLU A 45 -6.92 14.70 -24.84
N LEU A 46 -7.36 13.45 -24.98
CA LEU A 46 -8.75 13.07 -24.69
C LEU A 46 -9.09 13.23 -23.20
N ILE A 47 -8.17 12.86 -22.31
CA ILE A 47 -8.34 13.06 -20.86
C ILE A 47 -8.54 14.56 -20.55
N GLU A 48 -7.67 15.41 -21.08
CA GLU A 48 -7.74 16.86 -20.88
C GLU A 48 -9.02 17.46 -21.49
N LYS A 49 -9.34 17.12 -22.75
CA LYS A 49 -10.52 17.62 -23.46
C LYS A 49 -11.82 17.29 -22.75
N HIS A 50 -11.88 16.15 -22.08
CA HIS A 50 -13.05 15.71 -21.33
C HIS A 50 -13.03 16.11 -19.85
N GLY A 51 -12.06 16.94 -19.42
CA GLY A 51 -11.97 17.42 -18.04
C GLY A 51 -11.75 16.29 -17.03
N LEU A 52 -11.13 15.20 -17.47
CA LEU A 52 -10.90 14.01 -16.67
C LEU A 52 -9.59 14.15 -15.89
N VAL A 53 -9.62 13.71 -14.64
CA VAL A 53 -8.48 13.71 -13.73
C VAL A 53 -8.18 12.27 -13.33
N ILE A 54 -6.89 11.93 -13.32
CA ILE A 54 -6.41 10.65 -12.84
C ILE A 54 -6.22 10.73 -11.33
N ILE A 55 -6.90 9.86 -10.59
CA ILE A 55 -6.68 9.70 -9.15
C ILE A 55 -5.72 8.52 -8.97
N PRO A 56 -4.51 8.74 -8.43
CA PRO A 56 -3.61 7.65 -8.10
C PRO A 56 -4.18 6.88 -6.91
N GLU A 57 -4.67 5.67 -7.17
CA GLU A 57 -4.87 4.67 -6.13
C GLU A 57 -3.52 4.00 -5.89
N GLY A 58 -3.06 3.98 -4.63
CA GLY A 58 -1.67 3.65 -4.26
C GLY A 58 -1.04 2.59 -5.16
N MET A 59 -0.04 2.99 -5.94
CA MET A 59 0.67 2.05 -6.80
C MET A 59 1.47 1.08 -5.92
N PRO A 60 1.30 -0.24 -6.07
CA PRO A 60 2.17 -1.19 -5.40
C PRO A 60 3.55 -1.02 -6.01
N ASN A 61 4.50 -0.58 -5.20
CA ASN A 61 5.92 -0.61 -5.53
C ASN A 61 6.37 -2.07 -5.67
N GLY A 62 6.14 -2.67 -6.84
CA GLY A 62 6.88 -3.83 -7.33
C GLY A 62 6.55 -5.21 -6.77
N ASP A 63 5.51 -5.39 -5.94
CA ASP A 63 5.10 -6.72 -5.48
C ASP A 63 3.73 -7.10 -6.05
N ILE A 64 3.73 -7.94 -7.08
CA ILE A 64 2.52 -8.44 -7.73
C ILE A 64 1.99 -9.61 -6.87
N SER A 65 1.25 -9.29 -5.81
CA SER A 65 0.34 -10.24 -5.19
C SER A 65 -0.92 -10.32 -6.05
N HIS A 66 -1.07 -11.39 -6.84
CA HIS A 66 -2.24 -11.68 -7.69
C HIS A 66 -3.51 -12.04 -6.90
N THR A 67 -3.87 -11.27 -5.87
CA THR A 67 -5.06 -11.55 -5.04
C THR A 67 -6.06 -10.40 -4.95
N ASP A 68 -5.83 -9.26 -5.61
CA ASP A 68 -6.80 -8.16 -5.60
C ASP A 68 -6.96 -7.49 -6.98
N PRO A 69 -8.14 -7.52 -7.63
CA PRO A 69 -8.36 -6.90 -8.93
C PRO A 69 -8.38 -5.36 -8.91
N ALA A 70 -8.25 -4.72 -7.74
CA ALA A 70 -8.63 -3.34 -7.52
C ALA A 70 -7.48 -2.33 -7.39
N THR A 71 -6.27 -2.63 -7.87
CA THR A 71 -5.18 -1.63 -7.98
C THR A 71 -5.16 -1.04 -9.40
N GLY A 72 -6.23 -0.32 -9.74
CA GLY A 72 -6.41 0.35 -11.02
C GLY A 72 -6.21 1.86 -10.94
N ILE A 73 -5.78 2.47 -12.05
CA ILE A 73 -5.81 3.93 -12.23
C ILE A 73 -7.26 4.34 -12.47
N THR A 74 -7.83 5.16 -11.59
CA THR A 74 -9.21 5.65 -11.72
C THR A 74 -9.22 7.00 -12.44
N VAL A 75 -10.08 7.13 -13.44
CA VAL A 75 -10.29 8.36 -14.21
C VAL A 75 -11.70 8.88 -13.93
N VAL A 76 -11.81 10.09 -13.40
CA VAL A 76 -13.09 10.74 -13.06
C VAL A 76 -13.12 12.18 -13.53
N THR A 77 -14.29 12.82 -13.53
CA THR A 77 -14.34 14.27 -13.76
C THR A 77 -13.73 15.04 -12.60
N GLN A 78 -13.38 16.30 -12.82
CA GLN A 78 -12.83 17.17 -11.78
C GLN A 78 -13.78 17.32 -10.58
N GLU A 79 -15.10 17.42 -10.81
CA GLU A 79 -16.10 17.54 -9.74
C GLU A 79 -16.16 16.26 -8.90
N ALA A 80 -16.14 15.10 -9.55
CA ALA A 80 -16.12 13.82 -8.86
C ALA A 80 -14.84 13.65 -8.04
N ALA A 81 -13.69 14.10 -8.56
CA ALA A 81 -12.43 14.10 -7.81
C ALA A 81 -12.51 14.94 -6.53
N GLN A 82 -13.08 16.15 -6.62
CA GLN A 82 -13.23 17.04 -5.46
C GLN A 82 -14.14 16.45 -4.37
N VAL A 83 -15.25 15.80 -4.77
CA VAL A 83 -16.14 15.10 -3.83
C VAL A 83 -15.41 13.92 -3.18
N LEU A 84 -14.63 13.17 -3.95
CA LEU A 84 -13.83 12.06 -3.42
C LEU A 84 -12.71 12.52 -2.48
N GLU A 85 -12.15 13.71 -2.67
CA GLU A 85 -11.20 14.32 -1.73
C GLU A 85 -11.85 14.61 -0.38
N SER A 86 -13.09 15.11 -0.36
CA SER A 86 -13.82 15.34 0.90
C SER A 86 -14.12 14.06 1.70
N ALA A 87 -14.17 12.90 1.02
CA ALA A 87 -14.34 11.59 1.65
C ALA A 87 -13.07 11.08 2.39
N GLY A 88 -11.95 11.80 2.28
CA GLY A 88 -10.67 11.47 2.90
C GLY A 88 -9.89 10.38 2.16
N GLU A 89 -8.89 9.80 2.83
CA GLU A 89 -7.94 8.86 2.20
C GLU A 89 -8.54 7.45 1.99
N GLY A 90 -8.04 6.76 0.96
CA GLY A 90 -8.38 5.37 0.63
C GLY A 90 -8.58 5.09 -0.86
N HIS A 91 -8.78 3.83 -1.24
CA HIS A 91 -9.21 3.44 -2.59
C HIS A 91 -10.57 4.05 -2.95
N LEU A 92 -10.92 4.08 -4.23
CA LEU A 92 -12.19 4.64 -4.69
C LEU A 92 -13.38 4.01 -3.94
N ASP A 93 -13.39 2.69 -3.81
CA ASP A 93 -14.47 1.96 -3.13
C ASP A 93 -14.61 2.35 -1.64
N VAL A 94 -13.49 2.63 -0.98
CA VAL A 94 -13.47 3.07 0.43
C VAL A 94 -14.05 4.49 0.53
N ARG A 95 -13.64 5.39 -0.36
CA ARG A 95 -14.16 6.77 -0.41
C ARG A 95 -15.65 6.80 -0.75
N LEU A 96 -16.09 6.01 -1.72
CA LEU A 96 -17.51 5.88 -2.07
C LEU A 96 -18.35 5.33 -0.91
N ARG A 97 -17.82 4.33 -0.17
CA ARG A 97 -18.50 3.79 1.01
C ARG A 97 -18.67 4.85 2.10
N LYS A 98 -17.60 5.60 2.41
CA LYS A 98 -17.66 6.69 3.39
C LYS A 98 -18.73 7.74 3.04
N LEU A 99 -18.81 8.14 1.77
CA LEU A 99 -19.83 9.08 1.29
C LEU A 99 -21.25 8.50 1.40
N ALA A 100 -21.43 7.21 1.13
CA ALA A 100 -22.71 6.54 1.29
C ALA A 100 -23.13 6.48 2.77
N ASP A 101 -22.21 6.18 3.67
CA ASP A 101 -22.45 6.14 5.11
C ASP A 101 -22.81 7.53 5.64
N GLU A 102 -22.10 8.58 5.22
CA GLU A 102 -22.40 9.97 5.60
C GLU A 102 -23.78 10.41 5.10
N ARG A 103 -24.14 10.06 3.86
CA ARG A 103 -25.48 10.31 3.32
C ARG A 103 -26.55 9.64 4.18
N ASP A 104 -26.34 8.39 4.58
CA ASP A 104 -27.32 7.63 5.36
C ASP A 104 -27.47 8.20 6.78
N GLU A 105 -26.38 8.64 7.40
CA GLU A 105 -26.40 9.34 8.69
C GLU A 105 -27.15 10.68 8.61
N LEU A 106 -26.88 11.50 7.57
CA LEU A 106 -27.60 12.75 7.35
C LEU A 106 -29.10 12.50 7.10
N LEU A 107 -29.46 11.45 6.36
CA LEU A 107 -30.86 11.05 6.17
C LEU A 107 -31.52 10.63 7.50
N ALA A 108 -30.80 9.93 8.38
CA ALA A 108 -31.29 9.57 9.70
C ALA A 108 -31.53 10.82 10.58
N GLN A 109 -30.61 11.79 10.55
CA GLN A 109 -30.76 13.07 11.25
C GLN A 109 -31.97 13.86 10.74
N ILE A 110 -32.18 13.92 9.42
CA ILE A 110 -33.36 14.56 8.83
C ILE A 110 -34.66 13.88 9.31
N ARG A 111 -34.71 12.54 9.37
CA ARG A 111 -35.88 11.82 9.89
C ARG A 111 -36.13 12.14 11.36
N LYS A 112 -35.08 12.17 12.19
CA LYS A 112 -35.17 12.51 13.60
C LYS A 112 -35.69 13.93 13.82
N LEU A 113 -35.15 14.90 13.08
CA LEU A 113 -35.59 16.30 13.15
C LEU A 113 -37.05 16.46 12.71
N LYS A 114 -37.49 15.74 11.66
CA LYS A 114 -38.89 15.72 11.24
C LYS A 114 -39.81 15.17 12.34
N MET A 115 -39.44 14.07 13.00
CA MET A 115 -40.21 13.52 14.13
C MET A 115 -40.28 14.51 15.30
N GLN A 116 -39.16 15.14 15.68
CA GLN A 116 -39.14 16.13 16.75
C GLN A 116 -40.03 17.34 16.44
N LEU A 117 -40.05 17.80 15.18
CA LEU A 117 -40.90 18.90 14.75
C LEU A 117 -42.40 18.53 14.76
N GLU A 118 -42.72 17.27 14.45
CA GLU A 118 -44.07 16.74 14.55
C GLU A 118 -44.52 16.59 16.01
N ASP A 119 -43.66 16.11 16.89
CA ASP A 119 -43.91 16.00 18.34
C ASP A 119 -44.17 17.38 18.97
N GLU A 120 -43.38 18.40 18.62
CA GLU A 120 -43.59 19.76 19.12
C GLU A 120 -44.90 20.38 18.58
N ARG A 121 -45.27 20.09 17.33
CA ARG A 121 -46.59 20.47 16.78
C ARG A 121 -47.74 19.80 17.54
N GLN A 122 -47.61 18.51 17.87
CA GLN A 122 -48.62 17.78 18.64
C GLN A 122 -48.70 18.26 20.09
N LYS A 123 -47.57 18.56 20.76
CA LYS A 123 -47.55 19.13 22.11
C LYS A 123 -48.23 20.50 22.16
N LYS A 124 -47.97 21.37 21.17
CA LYS A 124 -48.63 22.68 21.09
C LYS A 124 -50.15 22.54 20.96
N SER A 125 -50.62 21.60 20.14
CA SER A 125 -52.05 21.28 20.00
C SER A 125 -52.68 20.71 21.29
N LYS A 126 -51.96 19.85 22.02
CA LYS A 126 -52.44 19.30 23.31
C LYS A 126 -52.45 20.36 24.43
N MET A 127 -51.51 21.30 24.41
CA MET A 127 -51.43 22.39 25.39
C MET A 127 -52.55 23.43 25.21
N GLU A 128 -52.95 23.70 23.96
CA GLU A 128 -54.14 24.51 23.66
C GLU A 128 -55.43 23.84 24.17
N ASN A 129 -55.52 22.50 24.11
CA ASN A 129 -56.67 21.75 24.65
C ASN A 129 -56.65 21.63 26.19
N ALA A 130 -55.48 21.49 26.83
CA ALA A 130 -55.35 21.34 28.28
C ALA A 130 -55.69 22.61 29.08
N PHE A 131 -55.64 23.79 28.45
CA PHE A 131 -56.11 25.04 29.08
C PHE A 131 -57.63 25.09 29.25
N THR A 132 -58.38 24.27 28.50
CA THR A 132 -59.85 24.24 28.57
C THR A 132 -60.42 23.25 29.59
N ASP A 133 -59.60 22.34 30.12
CA ASP A 133 -60.06 21.20 30.95
C ASP A 133 -59.51 21.22 32.40
N ARG A 134 -58.68 22.22 32.76
CA ARG A 134 -58.09 22.34 34.11
C ARG A 134 -59.08 22.83 35.18
N GLU A 135 -60.29 23.25 34.81
CA GLU A 135 -61.27 23.83 35.73
C GLU A 135 -62.15 22.80 36.47
N ARG A 136 -61.98 21.48 36.29
CA ARG A 136 -63.06 20.53 36.68
C ARG A 136 -62.82 19.32 37.56
N MET A 137 -61.63 18.98 38.06
CA MET A 137 -61.51 17.79 38.94
C MET A 137 -60.44 17.91 40.04
N GLU A 138 -60.89 17.91 41.30
CA GLU A 138 -60.06 18.25 42.47
C GLU A 138 -59.93 17.14 43.53
N ASN A 139 -60.25 15.85 43.27
CA ASN A 139 -60.18 14.83 44.34
C ASN A 139 -59.68 13.41 43.96
N GLY A 140 -59.02 13.22 42.81
CA GLY A 140 -58.40 11.93 42.42
C GLY A 140 -57.00 12.04 41.80
N THR A 141 -56.53 13.26 41.56
CA THR A 141 -55.34 13.61 40.78
C THR A 141 -54.03 13.38 41.54
N ASP A 142 -54.10 13.43 42.87
CA ASP A 142 -52.93 13.38 43.75
C ASP A 142 -52.32 11.97 43.87
N LEU A 143 -53.15 10.92 43.92
CA LEU A 143 -52.68 9.53 44.02
C LEU A 143 -51.99 9.07 42.73
N HIS A 144 -52.56 9.40 41.57
CA HIS A 144 -51.98 9.07 40.26
C HIS A 144 -50.65 9.78 40.03
N PHE A 145 -50.53 11.03 40.48
CA PHE A 145 -49.29 11.79 40.41
C PHE A 145 -48.18 11.18 41.31
N ILE A 146 -48.55 10.72 42.51
CA ILE A 146 -47.61 10.03 43.42
C ILE A 146 -47.11 8.71 42.83
N GLU A 147 -47.98 7.93 42.19
CA GLU A 147 -47.60 6.67 41.52
C GLU A 147 -46.65 6.93 40.35
N MET A 148 -46.96 7.92 39.50
CA MET A 148 -46.10 8.31 38.38
C MET A 148 -44.73 8.81 38.86
N GLN A 149 -44.68 9.56 39.97
CA GLN A 149 -43.44 10.02 40.58
C GLN A 149 -42.60 8.86 41.15
N ARG A 150 -43.23 7.84 41.73
CA ARG A 150 -42.54 6.62 42.20
C ARG A 150 -41.93 5.83 41.05
N ASP A 151 -42.67 5.65 39.96
CA ASP A 151 -42.17 4.94 38.77
C ASP A 151 -41.03 5.70 38.09
N ALA A 152 -41.14 7.03 38.00
CA ALA A 152 -40.06 7.88 37.52
C ALA A 152 -38.80 7.74 38.39
N ASN A 153 -38.95 7.75 39.73
CA ASN A 153 -37.83 7.58 40.66
C ASN A 153 -37.20 6.18 40.57
N ARG A 154 -37.99 5.14 40.31
CA ARG A 154 -37.50 3.79 40.06
C ARG A 154 -36.66 3.73 38.78
N GLN A 155 -37.18 4.27 37.68
CA GLN A 155 -36.44 4.32 36.40
C GLN A 155 -35.14 5.12 36.53
N ILE A 156 -35.16 6.25 37.24
CA ILE A 156 -33.94 7.04 37.54
C ILE A 156 -32.91 6.17 38.26
N SER A 157 -33.32 5.38 39.25
CA SER A 157 -32.42 4.50 39.99
C SER A 157 -31.84 3.38 39.11
N GLU A 158 -32.66 2.77 38.26
CA GLU A 158 -32.21 1.76 37.29
C GLU A 158 -31.19 2.34 36.29
N TYR A 159 -31.44 3.55 35.76
CA TYR A 159 -30.50 4.21 34.86
C TYR A 159 -29.21 4.64 35.55
N LYS A 160 -29.27 5.12 36.79
CA LYS A 160 -28.07 5.43 37.59
C LYS A 160 -27.20 4.19 37.80
N PHE A 161 -27.81 3.04 38.09
CA PHE A 161 -27.07 1.79 38.24
C PHE A 161 -26.41 1.35 36.92
N LYS A 162 -27.14 1.40 35.81
CA LYS A 162 -26.59 1.08 34.48
C LYS A 162 -25.45 2.01 34.09
N LEU A 163 -25.59 3.31 34.37
CA LEU A 163 -24.55 4.30 34.12
C LEU A 163 -23.28 3.97 34.92
N SER A 164 -23.41 3.74 36.23
CA SER A 164 -22.27 3.39 37.08
C SER A 164 -21.56 2.12 36.62
N LYS A 165 -22.32 1.12 36.15
CA LYS A 165 -21.73 -0.10 35.58
C LYS A 165 -20.98 0.17 34.28
N ALA A 166 -21.56 0.97 33.38
CA ALA A 166 -20.91 1.36 32.13
C ALA A 166 -19.63 2.19 32.37
N GLU A 167 -19.64 3.09 33.35
CA GLU A 167 -18.46 3.86 33.77
C GLU A 167 -17.33 2.95 34.29
N GLN A 168 -17.67 1.91 35.06
CA GLN A 168 -16.68 0.93 35.53
C GLN A 168 -16.10 0.09 34.38
N GLU A 169 -16.93 -0.34 33.44
CA GLU A 169 -16.50 -1.08 32.24
C GLU A 169 -15.60 -0.21 31.35
N MET A 170 -15.94 1.07 31.18
CA MET A 170 -15.13 2.04 30.44
C MET A 170 -13.74 2.18 31.06
N GLY A 171 -13.63 2.35 32.37
CA GLY A 171 -12.32 2.44 33.04
C GLY A 171 -11.47 1.17 32.87
N THR A 172 -12.10 -0.01 32.81
CA THR A 172 -11.39 -1.27 32.54
C THR A 172 -10.87 -1.32 31.09
N MET A 173 -11.69 -0.89 30.13
CA MET A 173 -11.29 -0.83 28.72
C MET A 173 -10.17 0.19 28.49
N GLU A 174 -10.20 1.34 29.15
CA GLU A 174 -9.13 2.35 29.08
C GLU A 174 -7.78 1.80 29.55
N GLN A 175 -7.75 1.03 30.65
CA GLN A 175 -6.51 0.38 31.10
C GLN A 175 -5.99 -0.65 30.09
N ASN A 176 -6.90 -1.41 29.46
CA ASN A 176 -6.53 -2.36 28.42
C ASN A 176 -5.94 -1.66 27.19
N ILE A 177 -6.54 -0.55 26.75
CA ILE A 177 -6.04 0.28 25.64
C ILE A 177 -4.63 0.76 25.95
N ASN A 178 -4.40 1.38 27.13
CA ASN A 178 -3.07 1.86 27.53
C ASN A 178 -2.01 0.74 27.51
N ARG A 179 -2.37 -0.46 27.96
CA ARG A 179 -1.45 -1.62 27.94
C ARG A 179 -1.12 -2.05 26.51
N LEU A 180 -2.13 -2.11 25.64
CA LEU A 180 -1.97 -2.50 24.24
C LEU A 180 -1.16 -1.47 23.46
N GLU A 181 -1.40 -0.18 23.66
CA GLU A 181 -0.62 0.91 23.07
C GLU A 181 0.87 0.79 23.46
N GLY A 182 1.16 0.49 24.72
CA GLY A 182 2.52 0.23 25.18
C GLY A 182 3.15 -1.00 24.51
N GLN A 183 2.38 -2.05 24.20
CA GLN A 183 2.89 -3.20 23.44
C GLN A 183 3.17 -2.84 21.98
N VAL A 184 2.26 -2.13 21.32
CA VAL A 184 2.44 -1.68 19.93
C VAL A 184 3.69 -0.81 19.80
N SER A 185 3.92 0.12 20.72
CA SER A 185 5.11 0.96 20.73
C SER A 185 6.40 0.14 20.82
N ARG A 186 6.45 -0.89 21.69
CA ARG A 186 7.61 -1.79 21.81
C ARG A 186 7.83 -2.63 20.55
N TYR A 187 6.77 -3.19 19.97
CA TYR A 187 6.89 -3.98 18.76
C TYR A 187 7.34 -3.15 17.56
N LYS A 188 6.85 -1.91 17.45
CA LYS A 188 7.30 -0.96 16.44
C LYS A 188 8.81 -0.69 16.58
N ALA A 189 9.28 -0.35 17.78
CA ALA A 189 10.71 -0.13 18.01
C ALA A 189 11.56 -1.37 17.71
N SER A 190 11.06 -2.57 18.03
CA SER A 190 11.76 -3.83 17.70
C SER A 190 11.82 -4.09 16.19
N ALA A 191 10.74 -3.79 15.46
CA ALA A 191 10.67 -3.93 14.01
C ALA A 191 11.64 -2.94 13.33
N ASP A 192 11.60 -1.66 13.71
CA ASP A 192 12.50 -0.62 13.20
C ASP A 192 13.98 -0.99 13.43
N ASN A 193 14.31 -1.59 14.58
CA ASN A 193 15.66 -2.06 14.87
C ASN A 193 16.06 -3.27 14.02
N SER A 194 15.13 -4.18 13.75
CA SER A 194 15.39 -5.37 12.92
C SER A 194 15.62 -4.99 11.46
N GLU A 195 14.84 -4.04 10.93
CA GLU A 195 15.01 -3.49 9.58
C GLU A 195 16.40 -2.88 9.38
N LYS A 196 16.86 -2.07 10.36
CA LYS A 196 18.21 -1.49 10.33
C LYS A 196 19.30 -2.56 10.27
N ILE A 197 19.19 -3.60 11.10
CA ILE A 197 20.16 -4.72 11.11
C ILE A 197 20.13 -5.47 9.77
N GLU A 198 18.94 -5.68 9.19
CA GLU A 198 18.81 -6.34 7.89
C GLU A 198 19.52 -5.56 6.78
N ASP A 199 19.39 -4.24 6.76
CA ASP A 199 20.06 -3.38 5.78
C ASP A 199 21.58 -3.38 5.94
N GLU A 200 22.09 -3.37 7.17
CA GLU A 200 23.52 -3.53 7.45
C GLU A 200 24.04 -4.88 6.93
N LEU A 201 23.32 -5.97 7.19
CA LEU A 201 23.67 -7.31 6.71
C LEU A 201 23.61 -7.41 5.18
N LYS A 202 22.67 -6.72 4.51
CA LYS A 202 22.63 -6.65 3.05
C LYS A 202 23.87 -5.96 2.48
N ILE A 203 24.32 -4.88 3.12
CA ILE A 203 25.53 -4.16 2.70
C ILE A 203 26.77 -5.06 2.89
N GLU A 204 26.90 -5.71 4.05
CA GLU A 204 28.01 -6.61 4.35
C GLU A 204 28.05 -7.81 3.39
N LYS A 205 26.90 -8.42 3.11
CA LYS A 205 26.77 -9.50 2.11
C LYS A 205 27.30 -9.06 0.74
N ARG A 206 26.93 -7.87 0.27
CA ARG A 206 27.42 -7.33 -1.03
C ARG A 206 28.91 -7.03 -1.01
N LYS A 207 29.46 -6.64 0.14
CA LYS A 207 30.91 -6.43 0.31
C LYS A 207 31.65 -7.77 0.21
N LEU A 208 31.24 -8.76 1.00
CA LEU A 208 31.84 -10.10 1.01
C LEU A 208 31.72 -10.80 -0.34
N GLN A 209 30.59 -10.65 -1.05
CA GLN A 209 30.44 -11.20 -2.41
C GLN A 209 31.43 -10.59 -3.41
N ARG A 210 31.73 -9.29 -3.30
CA ARG A 210 32.74 -8.63 -4.14
C ARG A 210 34.15 -9.13 -3.80
N GLU A 211 34.47 -9.22 -2.52
CA GLU A 211 35.76 -9.74 -2.05
C GLU A 211 35.98 -11.19 -2.49
N LEU A 212 34.95 -12.04 -2.39
CA LEU A 212 34.97 -13.42 -2.86
C LEU A 212 35.27 -13.49 -4.37
N ARG A 213 34.58 -12.70 -5.19
CA ARG A 213 34.84 -12.66 -6.65
C ARG A 213 36.29 -12.26 -6.94
N THR A 214 36.78 -11.19 -6.31
CA THR A 214 38.18 -10.77 -6.47
C THR A 214 39.18 -11.85 -6.06
N ALA A 215 38.91 -12.58 -4.98
CA ALA A 215 39.76 -13.68 -4.54
C ALA A 215 39.75 -14.85 -5.52
N LEU A 216 38.59 -15.20 -6.09
CA LEU A 216 38.47 -16.24 -7.13
C LEU A 216 39.24 -15.86 -8.39
N ASP A 217 39.07 -14.63 -8.88
CA ASP A 217 39.81 -14.13 -10.05
C ASP A 217 41.34 -14.24 -9.81
N LYS A 218 41.79 -13.96 -8.57
CA LYS A 218 43.21 -14.09 -8.21
C LYS A 218 43.69 -15.55 -8.17
N ILE A 219 42.85 -16.47 -7.70
CA ILE A 219 43.15 -17.91 -7.70
C ILE A 219 43.32 -18.39 -9.13
N GLU A 220 42.40 -18.05 -10.04
CA GLU A 220 42.48 -18.44 -11.45
C GLU A 220 43.78 -17.94 -12.11
N GLU A 221 44.18 -16.68 -11.86
CA GLU A 221 45.45 -16.13 -12.35
C GLU A 221 46.67 -16.91 -11.83
N MET A 222 46.67 -17.24 -10.54
CA MET A 222 47.75 -18.02 -9.92
C MET A 222 47.79 -19.46 -10.43
N GLU A 223 46.63 -20.10 -10.65
CA GLU A 223 46.54 -21.44 -11.21
C GLU A 223 47.09 -21.50 -12.64
N MET A 224 46.75 -20.51 -13.48
CA MET A 224 47.35 -20.39 -14.82
C MET A 224 48.87 -20.24 -14.74
N THR A 225 49.34 -19.34 -13.89
CA THR A 225 50.78 -19.11 -13.69
C THR A 225 51.49 -20.38 -13.22
N ASN A 226 50.90 -21.10 -12.26
CA ASN A 226 51.45 -22.34 -11.73
C ASN A 226 51.46 -23.46 -12.79
N SER A 227 50.41 -23.56 -13.61
CA SER A 227 50.36 -24.49 -14.75
C SER A 227 51.50 -24.24 -15.75
N HIS A 228 51.78 -22.96 -16.08
CA HIS A 228 52.90 -22.59 -16.94
C HIS A 228 54.26 -22.95 -16.33
N LEU A 229 54.46 -22.65 -15.04
CA LEU A 229 55.70 -22.97 -14.33
C LEU A 229 55.92 -24.50 -14.24
N SER A 230 54.87 -25.24 -13.91
CA SER A 230 54.90 -26.70 -13.85
C SER A 230 55.30 -27.31 -15.21
N LYS A 231 54.71 -26.84 -16.31
CA LYS A 231 55.09 -27.27 -17.67
C LYS A 231 56.56 -26.96 -18.01
N ARG A 232 57.07 -25.79 -17.60
CA ARG A 232 58.49 -25.43 -17.81
C ARG A 232 59.43 -26.33 -16.99
N LEU A 233 59.06 -26.62 -15.75
CA LEU A 233 59.82 -27.46 -14.85
C LEU A 233 59.89 -28.90 -15.36
N GLU A 234 58.78 -29.46 -15.86
CA GLU A 234 58.76 -30.79 -16.48
C GLU A 234 59.65 -30.85 -17.74
N LYS A 235 59.65 -29.81 -18.59
CA LYS A 235 60.58 -29.72 -19.72
C LYS A 235 62.05 -29.74 -19.27
N MET A 236 62.40 -28.98 -18.22
CA MET A 236 63.77 -28.97 -17.70
C MET A 236 64.17 -30.33 -17.11
N LYS A 237 63.27 -31.01 -16.39
CA LYS A 237 63.50 -32.39 -15.91
C LYS A 237 63.73 -33.36 -17.06
N ALA A 238 62.89 -33.31 -18.10
CA ALA A 238 63.05 -34.17 -19.28
C ALA A 238 64.40 -33.95 -19.97
N ASN A 239 64.80 -32.69 -20.17
CA ASN A 239 66.10 -32.35 -20.74
C ASN A 239 67.27 -32.87 -19.89
N ARG A 240 67.20 -32.71 -18.56
CA ARG A 240 68.21 -33.23 -17.64
C ARG A 240 68.32 -34.76 -17.72
N ASN A 241 67.19 -35.45 -17.75
CA ASN A 241 67.17 -36.92 -17.85
C ASN A 241 67.74 -37.41 -19.19
N ALA A 242 67.41 -36.71 -20.29
CA ALA A 242 67.97 -37.02 -21.60
C ALA A 242 69.51 -36.86 -21.62
N LEU A 243 70.04 -35.77 -21.06
CA LEU A 243 71.48 -35.55 -20.91
C LEU A 243 72.16 -36.64 -20.07
N LEU A 244 71.55 -37.05 -18.96
CA LEU A 244 72.06 -38.12 -18.11
C LEU A 244 72.06 -39.48 -18.80
N SER A 245 71.11 -39.75 -19.70
CA SER A 245 71.06 -41.01 -20.46
C SER A 245 72.12 -41.12 -21.57
N GLN A 246 72.80 -40.01 -21.90
CA GLN A 246 73.87 -39.96 -22.91
C GLN A 246 75.28 -40.07 -22.31
N GLN A 247 75.40 -40.13 -20.99
CA GLN A 247 76.65 -40.38 -20.25
C GLN A 247 76.74 -41.84 -19.82
#